data_AF-A0A2M8T3J1-F1
#
_entry.id   AF-A0A2M8T3J1-F1
#
_cell.length_a   1.000
_cell.length_b   1.000
_cell.length_c   1.000
_cell.angle_alpha   90.00
_cell.angle_beta   90.00
_cell.angle_gamma   90.00
#
_symmetry.space_group_name_H-M   'P 1'
#
loop_
_entity.id
_entity.type
_entity.pdbx_description
1 polymer ?
#
loop_
_entity_poly.entity_id
_entity_poly.type
_entity_poly.pdbx_seq_one_letter_code
_entity_poly.pdbx_strand_id
1 'polypeptide(L)'
;MILFLFIFGFSLIAGYIPAHAEQTSTEANQEWTLQASLPQDRTSAATAVVGGKIYVLGGPYKGKTTDTNYMYDPNNNTWIQKKSMPIAVK
;
A
#
# COMPACT_ATOMS: atom_id res chain seq x y z
N MET A 1 7.82 -1.17 -23.39
CA MET A 1 8.49 -1.37 -22.09
C MET A 1 8.62 0.01 -21.46
N ILE A 2 7.67 0.39 -20.60
CA ILE A 2 7.56 1.75 -20.06
C ILE A 2 8.00 1.70 -18.59
N LEU A 3 9.07 2.43 -18.29
CA LEU A 3 9.68 2.57 -16.99
C LEU A 3 9.01 3.78 -16.30
N PHE A 4 8.33 3.57 -15.16
CA PHE A 4 7.85 4.68 -14.34
C PHE A 4 8.93 5.09 -13.35
N LEU A 5 9.49 6.28 -13.55
CA LEU A 5 10.47 6.91 -12.66
C LEU A 5 9.71 7.97 -11.86
N PHE A 6 9.51 7.74 -10.56
CA PHE A 6 8.89 8.73 -9.68
C PHE A 6 9.95 9.76 -9.28
N ILE A 7 9.84 10.99 -9.80
CA ILE A 7 10.67 12.12 -9.38
C ILE A 7 9.89 12.92 -8.34
N PHE A 8 10.37 12.92 -7.10
CA PHE A 8 10.04 13.96 -6.13
C PHE A 8 11.11 15.05 -6.23
N GLY A 9 10.71 16.25 -6.65
CA GLY A 9 11.60 17.39 -6.73
C GLY A 9 10.80 18.66 -6.98
N PHE A 10 10.52 19.39 -5.91
CA PHE A 10 9.94 20.73 -5.94
C PHE A 10 10.83 21.65 -6.80
N SER A 11 10.29 22.18 -7.90
CA SER A 11 10.97 23.19 -8.73
C SER A 11 10.02 24.36 -8.93
N LEU A 12 10.41 25.53 -8.40
CA LEU A 12 9.74 26.79 -8.62
C LEU A 12 10.13 27.29 -10.02
N ILE A 13 9.21 27.27 -10.97
CA ILE A 13 9.40 27.94 -12.26
C ILE A 13 8.41 29.09 -12.36
N ALA A 14 8.96 30.30 -12.33
CA ALA A 14 8.31 31.50 -12.80
C ALA A 14 8.38 31.53 -14.33
N GLY A 15 7.24 31.54 -15.02
CA GLY A 15 7.19 31.73 -16.47
C GLY A 15 5.97 31.13 -17.14
N TYR A 16 5.21 31.99 -17.81
CA TYR A 16 3.98 31.74 -18.58
C TYR A 16 3.97 30.47 -19.44
N ILE A 17 2.89 29.68 -19.34
CA ILE A 17 2.50 28.69 -20.36
C ILE A 17 1.26 29.22 -21.11
N PRO A 18 1.28 29.29 -22.46
CA PRO A 18 0.15 29.77 -23.25
C PRO A 18 -1.03 28.79 -23.22
N ALA A 19 -2.23 29.37 -23.25
CA ALA A 19 -3.50 28.67 -23.23
C ALA A 19 -3.68 27.73 -24.44
N HIS A 20 -3.50 26.41 -24.23
CA HIS A 20 -4.30 25.31 -24.79
C HIS A 20 -3.65 23.96 -24.45
N ALA A 21 -3.98 23.43 -23.29
CA ALA A 21 -4.09 22.00 -23.05
C ALA A 21 -5.02 21.84 -21.86
N GLU A 22 -6.27 21.56 -22.18
CA GLU A 22 -7.34 21.23 -21.25
C GLU A 22 -6.91 20.01 -20.42
N GLN A 23 -6.32 20.23 -19.24
CA GLN A 23 -6.26 19.21 -18.21
C GLN A 23 -7.69 19.07 -17.68
N THR A 24 -8.49 18.27 -18.37
CA THR A 24 -9.62 17.60 -17.72
C THR A 24 -9.01 16.65 -16.70
N SER A 25 -8.69 17.18 -15.51
CA SER A 25 -8.71 16.36 -14.32
C SER A 25 -10.16 15.92 -14.17
N THR A 26 -10.50 14.77 -14.77
CA THR A 26 -11.63 14.00 -14.30
C THR A 26 -11.35 13.80 -12.81
N GLU A 27 -12.05 14.56 -11.96
CA GLU A 27 -12.12 14.29 -10.54
C GLU A 27 -12.64 12.85 -10.42
N ALA A 28 -11.72 11.90 -10.32
CA ALA A 28 -12.07 10.58 -9.86
C ALA A 28 -12.66 10.82 -8.48
N ASN A 29 -13.96 10.57 -8.33
CA ASN A 29 -14.61 10.61 -7.03
C ASN A 29 -13.93 9.54 -6.16
N GLN A 30 -12.88 9.94 -5.44
CA GLN A 30 -12.05 9.07 -4.63
C GLN A 30 -12.72 8.89 -3.28
N GLU A 31 -13.76 8.06 -3.28
CA GLU A 31 -14.40 7.64 -2.03
C GLU A 31 -13.58 6.53 -1.38
N TRP A 32 -13.19 6.75 -0.13
CA TRP A 32 -12.59 5.69 0.68
C TRP A 32 -13.66 4.68 1.07
N THR A 33 -13.44 3.43 0.70
CA THR A 33 -14.31 2.31 1.09
C THR A 33 -13.58 1.39 2.05
N LEU A 34 -14.31 0.87 3.04
CA LEU A 34 -13.78 -0.13 3.94
C LEU A 34 -13.56 -1.45 3.19
N GLN A 35 -12.34 -1.99 3.32
CA GLN A 35 -11.98 -3.32 2.83
C GLN A 35 -11.96 -4.32 4.00
N ALA A 36 -11.72 -5.59 3.70
CA ALA A 36 -11.68 -6.65 4.70
C ALA A 36 -10.66 -6.33 5.80
N SER A 37 -11.09 -6.48 7.04
CA SER A 37 -10.24 -6.29 8.20
C SER A 37 -9.18 -7.40 8.28
N LEU A 38 -7.98 -7.02 8.71
CA LEU A 38 -6.91 -7.97 8.96
C LEU A 38 -7.32 -8.92 10.11
N PRO A 39 -7.21 -10.26 9.98
CA PRO A 39 -7.67 -11.19 11.03
C PRO A 39 -6.94 -11.04 12.39
N GLN A 40 -5.72 -10.50 12.37
CA GLN A 40 -4.93 -10.18 13.56
C GLN A 40 -4.42 -8.75 13.45
N ASP A 41 -5.19 -7.82 14.00
CA ASP A 41 -4.79 -6.42 14.13
C ASP A 41 -3.42 -6.29 14.77
N ARG A 42 -2.61 -5.36 14.29
CA ARG A 42 -1.22 -5.24 14.73
C ARG A 42 -0.69 -3.86 14.46
N THR A 43 0.35 -3.50 15.19
CA THR A 43 1.14 -2.29 14.95
C THR A 43 2.50 -2.66 14.39
N SER A 44 3.25 -1.67 13.88
CA SER A 44 4.66 -1.82 13.50
C SER A 44 4.99 -3.04 12.63
N ALA A 45 4.04 -3.53 11.83
CA ALA A 45 4.25 -4.65 10.93
C ALA A 45 4.97 -4.19 9.66
N ALA A 46 5.85 -5.02 9.13
CA ALA A 46 6.45 -4.76 7.83
C ALA A 46 5.40 -5.02 6.73
N THR A 47 5.34 -4.13 5.74
CA THR A 47 4.41 -4.27 4.62
C THR A 47 5.11 -4.16 3.26
N ALA A 48 4.62 -4.93 2.29
CA ALA A 48 5.14 -4.90 0.93
C ALA A 48 4.05 -5.25 -0.09
N VAL A 49 4.17 -4.71 -1.30
CA VAL A 49 3.32 -5.09 -2.44
C VAL A 49 4.11 -6.02 -3.34
N VAL A 50 3.60 -7.23 -3.58
CA VAL A 50 4.23 -8.22 -4.46
C VAL A 50 3.18 -8.83 -5.38
N GLY A 51 3.36 -8.67 -6.69
CA GLY A 51 2.42 -9.20 -7.68
C GLY A 51 0.98 -8.70 -7.52
N GLY A 52 0.81 -7.42 -7.18
CA GLY A 52 -0.50 -6.78 -6.96
C GLY A 52 -1.21 -7.17 -5.66
N LYS A 53 -0.52 -7.86 -4.75
CA LYS A 53 -1.06 -8.26 -3.44
C LYS A 53 -0.29 -7.60 -2.31
N ILE A 54 -0.97 -7.28 -1.20
CA ILE A 54 -0.36 -6.63 -0.04
C ILE A 54 0.03 -7.71 0.96
N TYR A 55 1.26 -7.68 1.44
CA TYR A 55 1.76 -8.56 2.49
C TYR A 55 1.95 -7.77 3.77
N VAL A 56 1.56 -8.36 4.90
CA VAL A 56 1.77 -7.85 6.25
C VAL A 56 2.52 -8.93 7.03
N LEU A 57 3.71 -8.58 7.52
CA LEU A 57 4.66 -9.53 8.10
C LEU A 57 4.97 -9.16 9.55
N GLY A 58 4.82 -10.13 10.46
CA GLY A 58 5.12 -9.97 11.89
C GLY A 58 4.38 -8.80 12.54
N GLY A 59 5.02 -8.14 13.50
CA GLY A 59 4.47 -7.01 14.26
C GLY A 59 3.77 -7.45 15.57
N PRO A 60 3.61 -6.54 16.55
CA PRO A 60 2.95 -6.88 17.82
C PRO A 60 1.45 -7.10 17.68
N TYR A 61 0.96 -8.20 18.26
CA TYR A 61 -0.45 -8.50 18.47
C TYR A 61 -0.67 -8.81 19.96
N LYS A 62 -1.61 -8.12 20.60
CA LYS A 62 -1.93 -8.29 22.03
C LYS A 62 -0.67 -8.23 22.93
N GLY A 63 0.23 -7.30 22.63
CA GLY A 63 1.47 -7.08 23.40
C GLY A 63 2.60 -8.08 23.14
N LYS A 64 2.45 -9.01 22.18
CA LYS A 64 3.48 -10.00 21.81
C LYS A 64 3.89 -9.85 20.36
N THR A 65 5.20 -9.90 20.10
CA THR A 65 5.72 -9.98 18.73
C THR A 65 5.23 -11.27 18.07
N THR A 66 4.72 -11.17 16.85
CA THR A 66 4.24 -12.31 16.07
C THR A 66 5.21 -12.70 14.97
N ASP A 67 5.18 -13.97 14.58
CA ASP A 67 5.79 -14.50 13.35
C ASP A 67 4.75 -14.67 12.23
N THR A 68 3.49 -14.30 12.46
CA THR A 68 2.39 -14.54 11.52
C THR A 68 2.44 -13.56 10.36
N ASN A 69 2.16 -14.07 9.17
CA ASN A 69 2.17 -13.31 7.94
C ASN A 69 0.82 -13.41 7.26
N TYR A 70 0.35 -12.31 6.68
CA TYR A 70 -0.92 -12.25 5.95
C TYR A 70 -0.71 -11.65 4.57
N MET A 71 -1.48 -12.13 3.60
CA MET A 71 -1.53 -11.59 2.25
C MET A 71 -2.96 -11.18 1.95
N TYR A 72 -3.15 -9.93 1.55
CA TYR A 72 -4.40 -9.41 1.02
C TYR A 72 -4.45 -9.59 -0.50
N ASP A 73 -5.53 -10.19 -0.98
CA ASP A 73 -5.85 -10.24 -2.40
C ASP A 73 -6.99 -9.23 -2.70
N PRO A 74 -6.71 -8.14 -3.45
CA PRO A 74 -7.71 -7.12 -3.75
C PRO A 74 -8.80 -7.61 -4.70
N ASN A 75 -8.57 -8.70 -5.46
CA ASN A 75 -9.57 -9.22 -6.42
C ASN A 75 -10.76 -9.87 -5.72
N ASN A 76 -10.53 -10.41 -4.52
CA ASN A 76 -11.56 -11.08 -3.73
C ASN A 76 -11.85 -10.36 -2.40
N ASN A 77 -11.12 -9.27 -2.10
CA ASN A 77 -11.20 -8.54 -0.84
C ASN A 77 -11.04 -9.50 0.37
N THR A 78 -9.99 -10.30 0.36
CA THR A 78 -9.73 -11.26 1.46
C THR A 78 -8.28 -11.26 1.93
N TRP A 79 -8.12 -11.58 3.21
CA TRP A 79 -6.83 -11.88 3.82
C TRP A 79 -6.62 -13.38 3.91
N ILE A 80 -5.44 -13.84 3.51
CA ILE A 80 -5.02 -15.24 3.60
C ILE A 80 -3.77 -15.30 4.48
N GLN A 81 -3.80 -16.12 5.53
CA GLN A 81 -2.61 -16.36 6.34
C GLN A 81 -1.57 -17.11 5.51
N LYS A 82 -0.35 -16.58 5.47
CA LYS A 82 0.81 -17.19 4.82
C LYS A 82 1.66 -17.90 5.86
N LYS A 83 2.66 -18.64 5.38
CA LYS A 83 3.63 -19.33 6.23
C LYS A 83 4.25 -18.35 7.22
N SER A 84 4.32 -18.74 8.50
CA SER A 84 4.98 -17.95 9.53
C SER A 84 6.47 -17.76 9.22
N MET A 85 7.02 -16.64 9.71
CA MET A 85 8.46 -16.41 9.68
C MET A 85 9.17 -17.43 10.58
N PRO A 86 10.41 -17.85 10.25
CA PRO A 86 11.16 -18.77 11.11
C PRO A 86 11.45 -18.21 12.50
N ILE A 87 11.50 -16.87 12.64
CA ILE A 87 11.75 -16.16 13.89
C ILE A 87 10.84 -14.93 13.93
N ALA A 88 10.18 -14.70 15.06
CA ALA A 88 9.48 -13.45 15.34
C ALA A 88 10.51 -12.37 15.73
N VAL A 89 10.67 -11.34 14.88
CA VAL A 89 11.59 -10.23 15.14
C VAL A 89 10.82 -9.00 15.59
N LYS A 90 11.32 -8.33 16.64
CA LYS A 90 10.73 -7.15 17.26
C LYS A 90 11.09 -5.89 16.50
#